data_AF-A0AAV5ATF5-F1
#
_entry.id   AF-A0AAV5ATF5-F1
#
_cell.length_a   1.000
_cell.length_b   1.000
_cell.length_c   1.000
_cell.angle_alpha   90.00
_cell.angle_beta   90.00
_cell.angle_gamma   90.00
#
_symmetry.space_group_name_H-M   'P 1'
#
loop_
_entity.id
_entity.type
_entity.pdbx_description
1 polymer ?
#
loop_
_entity_poly.entity_id
_entity_poly.type
_entity_poly.pdbx_seq_one_letter_code
_entity_poly.pdbx_strand_id
1 'polypeptide(L)'
;MKQSQPNPFFPCQLIEHDAHYSVITSNFHYFDEYFADKGCGGYTLQNLAKKIAKEQQIKEIKFDSEAGMFCAYSQNRESLLRLCQELRKISGDEEKNSPKLADKPKINEQKATELLLLGFVMTLDEEKQQEFLENVPFPPLSSAQIGYLTAIENGNEAECISALKKVNSEARTKVRNYKNYLSHPKIITILFNLLDKNPSEKVQKEVFYTLFSISGRHLPDLRCRNHFYDLLSHKKADFRRLGVLGLGNLYDYDLQKVKELANDKSEAVRQVVAQCLNFGIRKNRSEDVFAPWMFSDALVKKLKN
;
A
#
# COMPACT_ATOMS: atom_id res chain seq x y z
N MET A 1 -20.14 -25.27 6.85
CA MET A 1 -19.61 -24.23 5.94
C MET A 1 -20.72 -23.84 4.98
N LYS A 2 -21.19 -22.59 4.98
CA LYS A 2 -22.05 -22.10 3.89
C LYS A 2 -21.14 -21.84 2.70
N GLN A 3 -21.31 -22.56 1.59
CA GLN A 3 -20.73 -22.16 0.31
C GLN A 3 -21.23 -20.74 0.02
N SER A 4 -20.33 -19.77 0.03
CA SER A 4 -20.67 -18.41 -0.44
C SER A 4 -21.05 -18.52 -1.90
N GLN A 5 -22.25 -18.06 -2.26
CA GLN A 5 -22.64 -17.99 -3.66
C GLN A 5 -21.60 -17.17 -4.43
N PRO A 6 -21.21 -17.60 -5.66
CA PRO A 6 -20.25 -16.87 -6.47
C PRO A 6 -20.74 -15.45 -6.75
N ASN A 7 -19.88 -14.44 -6.61
CA ASN A 7 -20.27 -13.06 -6.79
C ASN A 7 -20.56 -12.78 -8.28
N PRO A 8 -21.81 -12.49 -8.67
CA PRO A 8 -22.13 -12.26 -10.09
C PRO A 8 -21.52 -10.97 -10.64
N PHE A 9 -21.12 -10.03 -9.77
CA PHE A 9 -20.49 -8.77 -10.15
C PHE A 9 -18.96 -8.78 -10.06
N PHE A 10 -18.33 -9.91 -9.70
CA PHE A 10 -16.87 -10.03 -9.74
C PHE A 10 -16.35 -9.61 -11.13
N PRO A 11 -15.30 -8.76 -11.23
CA PRO A 11 -14.32 -8.36 -10.20
C PRO A 11 -14.72 -7.19 -9.28
N CYS A 12 -15.96 -6.73 -9.37
CA CYS A 12 -16.50 -5.65 -8.54
C CYS A 12 -17.45 -6.19 -7.46
N GLN A 13 -17.82 -5.32 -6.52
CA GLN A 13 -18.89 -5.52 -5.55
C GLN A 13 -20.08 -4.65 -5.94
N LEU A 14 -21.29 -5.22 -5.92
CA LEU A 14 -22.52 -4.46 -6.08
C LEU A 14 -22.86 -3.74 -4.78
N ILE A 15 -23.19 -2.46 -4.89
CA ILE A 15 -23.77 -1.63 -3.84
C ILE A 15 -25.15 -1.19 -4.33
N GLU A 16 -26.18 -1.48 -3.53
CA GLU A 16 -27.55 -1.11 -3.83
C GLU A 16 -27.88 0.21 -3.10
N HIS A 17 -28.48 1.15 -3.83
CA HIS A 17 -29.01 2.41 -3.30
C HIS A 17 -30.49 2.52 -3.66
N ASP A 18 -31.23 3.40 -2.99
CA ASP A 18 -32.68 3.51 -3.14
C ASP A 18 -33.16 3.77 -4.58
N ALA A 19 -32.35 4.45 -5.40
CA ALA A 19 -32.74 4.86 -6.76
C ALA A 19 -31.76 4.41 -7.86
N HIS A 20 -30.65 3.74 -7.50
CA HIS A 20 -29.64 3.30 -8.46
C HIS A 20 -28.73 2.22 -7.85
N TYR A 21 -27.88 1.66 -8.69
CA TYR A 21 -26.88 0.66 -8.34
C TYR A 21 -25.50 1.20 -8.62
N SER A 22 -24.53 0.77 -7.83
CA SER A 22 -23.11 1.06 -8.05
C SER A 22 -22.32 -0.24 -8.04
N VAL A 23 -21.27 -0.33 -8.84
CA VAL A 23 -20.26 -1.38 -8.75
C VAL A 23 -18.92 -0.75 -8.44
N ILE A 24 -18.27 -1.26 -7.40
CA ILE A 24 -16.99 -0.74 -6.92
C ILE A 24 -15.91 -1.81 -6.88
N THR A 25 -14.66 -1.41 -7.08
CA THR A 25 -13.51 -2.23 -6.72
C THR A 25 -12.30 -1.38 -6.39
N SER A 26 -11.57 -1.80 -5.35
CA SER A 26 -10.22 -1.31 -5.02
C SER A 26 -9.17 -2.41 -5.23
N ASN A 27 -9.58 -3.56 -5.76
CA ASN A 27 -8.72 -4.71 -6.02
C ASN A 27 -8.10 -4.63 -7.42
N PHE A 28 -7.36 -3.55 -7.69
CA PHE A 28 -6.79 -3.30 -9.02
C PHE A 28 -5.79 -4.36 -9.48
N HIS A 29 -5.21 -5.10 -8.54
CA HIS A 29 -4.30 -6.22 -8.81
C HIS A 29 -4.92 -7.32 -9.69
N TYR A 30 -6.26 -7.44 -9.71
CA TYR A 30 -6.95 -8.34 -10.62
C TYR A 30 -6.68 -8.04 -12.10
N PHE A 31 -6.24 -6.82 -12.43
CA PHE A 31 -5.96 -6.38 -13.78
C PHE A 31 -4.47 -6.23 -14.06
N ASP A 32 -3.59 -6.73 -13.18
CA ASP A 32 -2.16 -6.49 -13.27
C ASP A 32 -1.52 -7.11 -14.52
N GLU A 33 -2.02 -8.24 -15.00
CA GLU A 33 -1.59 -8.86 -16.26
C GLU A 33 -1.94 -7.98 -17.47
N TYR A 34 -3.14 -7.39 -17.47
CA TYR A 34 -3.61 -6.54 -18.56
C TYR A 34 -2.84 -5.21 -18.64
N PHE A 35 -2.61 -4.56 -17.50
CA PHE A 35 -1.96 -3.25 -17.45
C PHE A 35 -0.43 -3.32 -17.40
N ALA A 36 0.14 -4.50 -17.13
CA ALA A 36 1.58 -4.71 -17.02
C ALA A 36 2.26 -3.61 -16.17
N ASP A 37 3.34 -3.01 -16.64
CA ASP A 37 4.15 -2.02 -15.93
C ASP A 37 3.48 -0.64 -15.74
N LYS A 38 2.33 -0.38 -16.40
CA LYS A 38 1.65 0.92 -16.33
C LYS A 38 0.91 1.16 -15.01
N GLY A 39 0.67 0.09 -14.25
CA GLY A 39 -0.11 0.13 -13.01
C GLY A 39 -1.61 0.35 -13.24
N CYS A 40 -2.42 -0.08 -12.27
CA CYS A 40 -3.86 0.06 -12.32
C CYS A 40 -4.36 0.79 -11.05
N GLY A 41 -5.19 1.80 -11.25
CA GLY A 41 -5.92 2.55 -10.22
C GLY A 41 -7.31 2.90 -10.73
N GLY A 42 -8.17 3.53 -9.92
CA GLY A 42 -9.58 3.70 -10.29
C GLY A 42 -9.80 4.46 -11.59
N TYR A 43 -9.06 5.55 -11.82
CA TYR A 43 -9.13 6.30 -13.10
C TYR A 43 -8.67 5.47 -14.31
N THR A 44 -7.62 4.65 -14.15
CA THR A 44 -7.12 3.78 -15.22
C THR A 44 -8.16 2.71 -15.56
N LEU A 45 -8.74 2.08 -14.54
CA LEU A 45 -9.79 1.07 -14.71
C LEU A 45 -11.07 1.68 -15.30
N GLN A 46 -11.41 2.91 -14.92
CA GLN A 46 -12.51 3.67 -15.53
C GLN A 46 -12.33 3.86 -17.03
N ASN A 47 -11.12 4.19 -17.48
CA ASN A 47 -10.86 4.35 -18.92
C ASN A 47 -11.05 3.03 -19.69
N LEU A 48 -10.60 1.91 -19.11
CA LEU A 48 -10.86 0.58 -19.66
C LEU A 48 -12.37 0.27 -19.68
N ALA A 49 -13.08 0.52 -18.59
CA ALA A 49 -14.51 0.27 -18.49
C ALA A 49 -15.33 1.13 -19.48
N LYS A 50 -14.96 2.40 -19.70
CA LYS A 50 -15.56 3.26 -20.73
C LYS A 50 -15.34 2.69 -22.13
N LYS A 51 -14.14 2.20 -22.44
CA LYS A 51 -13.83 1.56 -23.72
C LYS A 51 -14.70 0.30 -23.92
N ILE A 52 -14.75 -0.59 -22.93
CA ILE A 52 -15.56 -1.80 -22.95
C ILE A 52 -17.05 -1.48 -23.14
N ALA A 53 -17.59 -0.54 -22.35
CA ALA A 53 -19.00 -0.16 -22.45
C ALA A 53 -19.36 0.35 -23.85
N LYS A 54 -18.45 1.12 -24.48
CA LYS A 54 -18.63 1.57 -25.86
C LYS A 54 -18.59 0.41 -26.86
N GLU A 55 -17.60 -0.48 -26.77
CA GLU A 55 -17.41 -1.62 -27.67
C GLU A 55 -18.57 -2.63 -27.58
N GLN A 56 -19.06 -2.88 -26.36
CA GLN A 56 -20.12 -3.85 -26.08
C GLN A 56 -21.53 -3.21 -26.06
N GLN A 57 -21.62 -1.93 -26.44
CA GLN A 57 -22.85 -1.13 -26.49
C GLN A 57 -23.66 -1.17 -25.18
N ILE A 58 -22.97 -1.17 -24.05
CA ILE A 58 -23.58 -1.12 -22.73
C ILE A 58 -23.92 0.34 -22.42
N LYS A 59 -25.21 0.64 -22.31
CA LYS A 59 -25.74 2.00 -22.13
C LYS A 59 -26.05 2.29 -20.66
N GLU A 60 -26.29 3.58 -20.38
CA GLU A 60 -26.80 4.06 -19.09
C GLU A 60 -25.84 3.88 -17.91
N ILE A 61 -24.53 3.80 -18.17
CA ILE A 61 -23.51 3.73 -17.13
C ILE A 61 -22.82 5.09 -17.01
N LYS A 62 -22.73 5.56 -15.77
CA LYS A 62 -21.90 6.69 -15.38
C LYS A 62 -20.75 6.20 -14.52
N PHE A 63 -19.69 7.02 -14.41
CA PHE A 63 -18.48 6.66 -13.68
C PHE A 63 -18.07 7.81 -12.77
N ASP A 64 -17.61 7.47 -11.58
CA ASP A 64 -17.13 8.41 -10.55
C ASP A 64 -15.98 7.78 -9.77
N SER A 65 -14.96 7.33 -10.49
CA SER A 65 -13.82 6.65 -9.89
C SER A 65 -12.86 7.64 -9.24
N GLU A 66 -12.20 7.20 -8.17
CA GLU A 66 -11.09 7.88 -7.52
C GLU A 66 -9.80 7.08 -7.65
N ALA A 67 -8.65 7.69 -7.34
CA ALA A 67 -7.35 7.02 -7.48
C ALA A 67 -7.30 5.63 -6.77
N GLY A 68 -7.96 5.51 -5.61
CA GLY A 68 -8.03 4.30 -4.80
C GLY A 68 -9.28 3.43 -5.00
N MET A 69 -10.26 3.86 -5.81
CA MET A 69 -11.51 3.12 -5.99
C MET A 69 -12.08 3.32 -7.40
N PHE A 70 -12.29 2.24 -8.13
CA PHE A 70 -13.14 2.26 -9.31
C PHE A 70 -14.61 2.29 -8.89
N CYS A 71 -15.40 3.14 -9.54
CA CYS A 71 -16.83 3.24 -9.34
C CYS A 71 -17.55 3.46 -10.69
N ALA A 72 -18.53 2.61 -10.96
CA ALA A 72 -19.51 2.79 -12.03
C ALA A 72 -20.91 2.65 -11.46
N TYR A 73 -21.86 3.45 -11.92
CA TYR A 73 -23.23 3.45 -11.41
C TYR A 73 -24.27 3.62 -12.51
N SER A 74 -25.46 3.05 -12.27
CA SER A 74 -26.58 3.02 -13.21
C SER A 74 -27.90 2.77 -12.49
N GLN A 75 -29.01 3.26 -13.05
CA GLN A 75 -30.34 2.80 -12.65
C GLN A 75 -30.64 1.38 -13.15
N ASN A 76 -29.88 0.92 -14.15
CA ASN A 76 -30.04 -0.39 -14.76
C ASN A 76 -28.99 -1.37 -14.19
N ARG A 77 -29.43 -2.22 -13.25
CA ARG A 77 -28.59 -3.26 -12.63
C ARG A 77 -27.97 -4.19 -13.67
N GLU A 78 -28.68 -4.49 -14.75
CA GLU A 78 -28.22 -5.40 -15.81
C GLU A 78 -27.08 -4.79 -16.62
N SER A 79 -27.10 -3.48 -16.88
CA SER A 79 -25.98 -2.79 -17.51
C SER A 79 -24.69 -2.94 -16.69
N LEU A 80 -24.78 -2.79 -15.37
CA LEU A 80 -23.62 -2.96 -14.48
C LEU A 80 -23.17 -4.43 -14.44
N LEU A 81 -24.10 -5.37 -14.43
CA LEU A 81 -23.77 -6.81 -14.47
C LEU A 81 -23.00 -7.16 -15.75
N ARG A 82 -23.50 -6.70 -16.91
CA ARG A 82 -22.82 -6.89 -18.21
C ARG A 82 -21.42 -6.26 -18.21
N LEU A 83 -21.26 -5.05 -17.67
CA LEU A 83 -19.94 -4.44 -17.56
C LEU A 83 -18.99 -5.29 -16.69
N CYS A 84 -19.47 -5.77 -15.54
CA CYS A 84 -18.69 -6.65 -14.66
C CYS A 84 -18.32 -7.98 -15.33
N GLN A 85 -19.21 -8.57 -16.13
CA GLN A 85 -18.91 -9.79 -16.89
C GLN A 85 -17.79 -9.57 -17.93
N GLU A 86 -17.75 -8.41 -18.59
CA GLU A 86 -16.66 -8.08 -19.52
C GLU A 86 -15.35 -7.80 -18.79
N LEU A 87 -15.40 -7.10 -17.65
CA LEU A 87 -14.23 -6.93 -16.78
C LEU A 87 -13.71 -8.28 -16.27
N ARG A 88 -14.60 -9.23 -15.98
CA ARG A 88 -14.23 -10.58 -15.53
C ARG A 88 -13.37 -11.33 -16.54
N LYS A 89 -13.66 -11.19 -17.83
CA LYS A 89 -12.86 -11.82 -18.90
C LYS A 89 -11.40 -11.36 -18.87
N ILE A 90 -11.14 -10.16 -18.33
CA ILE A 90 -9.79 -9.60 -18.17
C ILE A 90 -9.19 -10.00 -16.82
N SER A 91 -9.97 -9.94 -15.74
CA SER A 91 -9.47 -10.24 -14.40
C SER A 91 -9.30 -11.72 -14.08
N GLY A 92 -9.87 -12.60 -14.90
CA GLY A 92 -9.97 -14.03 -14.62
C GLY A 92 -11.04 -14.34 -13.56
N ASP A 93 -10.94 -15.52 -12.95
CA ASP A 93 -11.94 -16.04 -12.01
C ASP A 93 -11.71 -15.59 -10.57
N GLU A 94 -12.81 -15.54 -9.81
CA GLU A 94 -12.81 -15.16 -8.39
C GLU A 94 -11.93 -16.11 -7.55
N GLU A 95 -11.90 -17.41 -7.86
CA GLU A 95 -11.11 -18.40 -7.11
C GLU A 95 -9.59 -18.21 -7.25
N LYS A 96 -9.11 -17.78 -8.43
CA LYS A 96 -7.68 -17.48 -8.66
C LYS A 96 -7.21 -16.23 -7.92
N ASN A 97 -8.15 -15.35 -7.61
CA ASN A 97 -7.92 -14.00 -7.10
C ASN A 97 -8.33 -13.83 -5.62
N SER A 98 -9.03 -14.82 -5.06
CA SER A 98 -9.43 -14.83 -3.65
C SER A 98 -8.22 -15.23 -2.80
N PRO A 99 -7.72 -14.36 -1.90
CA PRO A 99 -6.75 -14.80 -0.92
C PRO A 99 -7.38 -15.92 -0.08
N LYS A 100 -6.59 -16.97 0.22
CA LYS A 100 -6.99 -18.01 1.17
C LYS A 100 -7.43 -17.33 2.47
N LEU A 101 -8.39 -17.89 3.21
CA LEU A 101 -8.82 -17.33 4.50
C LEU A 101 -7.60 -17.13 5.41
N ALA A 102 -7.43 -15.91 5.92
CA ALA A 102 -6.34 -15.59 6.81
C ALA A 102 -6.48 -16.35 8.12
N ASP A 103 -5.37 -16.87 8.63
CA ASP A 103 -5.30 -17.29 10.01
C ASP A 103 -5.63 -16.09 10.90
N LYS A 104 -6.51 -16.30 11.88
CA LYS A 104 -6.86 -15.24 12.83
C LYS A 104 -5.67 -15.01 13.77
N PRO A 105 -5.36 -13.76 14.12
CA PRO A 105 -4.42 -13.49 15.20
C PRO A 105 -4.79 -14.24 16.48
N LYS A 106 -3.79 -14.73 17.21
CA LYS A 106 -3.95 -15.40 18.51
C LYS A 106 -4.38 -14.44 19.62
N ILE A 107 -4.25 -13.14 19.36
CA ILE A 107 -4.60 -12.01 20.23
C ILE A 107 -5.66 -11.14 19.57
N ASN A 108 -6.35 -10.31 20.33
CA ASN A 108 -7.33 -9.38 19.76
C ASN A 108 -6.64 -8.23 18.98
N GLU A 109 -7.41 -7.58 18.09
CA GLU A 109 -6.89 -6.51 17.20
C GLU A 109 -6.34 -5.30 17.97
N GLN A 110 -6.92 -4.96 19.13
CA GLN A 110 -6.44 -3.86 19.94
C GLN A 110 -5.03 -4.15 20.47
N LYS A 111 -4.82 -5.32 21.08
CA LYS A 111 -3.51 -5.77 21.57
C LYS A 111 -2.51 -5.91 20.43
N ALA A 112 -2.93 -6.41 19.27
CA ALA A 112 -2.08 -6.42 18.08
C ALA A 112 -1.68 -5.00 17.64
N THR A 113 -2.57 -4.02 17.75
CA THR A 113 -2.27 -2.60 17.45
C THR A 113 -1.27 -2.04 18.46
N GLU A 114 -1.46 -2.31 19.76
CA GLU A 114 -0.55 -1.87 20.82
C GLU A 114 0.87 -2.41 20.60
N LEU A 115 0.99 -3.71 20.31
CA LEU A 115 2.28 -4.33 20.00
C LEU A 115 2.92 -3.77 18.74
N LEU A 116 2.13 -3.50 17.69
CA LEU A 116 2.64 -2.88 16.47
C LEU A 116 3.17 -1.46 16.73
N LEU A 117 2.45 -0.67 17.54
CA LEU A 117 2.85 0.68 17.90
C LEU A 117 4.14 0.70 18.71
N LEU A 118 4.22 -0.07 19.79
CA LEU A 118 5.39 -0.12 20.68
C LEU A 118 6.58 -0.84 20.04
N GLY A 119 6.31 -1.92 19.32
CA GLY A 119 7.34 -2.74 18.70
C GLY A 119 7.96 -2.09 17.47
N PHE A 120 7.17 -1.44 16.60
CA PHE A 120 7.65 -1.05 15.28
C PHE A 120 7.51 0.44 14.98
N VAL A 121 6.53 1.15 15.54
CA VAL A 121 6.18 2.51 15.06
C VAL A 121 6.64 3.63 15.99
N MET A 122 6.69 3.42 17.30
CA MET A 122 6.97 4.49 18.27
C MET A 122 8.31 4.36 18.99
N THR A 123 8.71 3.13 19.35
CA THR A 123 9.84 2.92 20.27
C THR A 123 10.86 1.87 19.84
N LEU A 124 10.57 1.03 18.84
CA LEU A 124 11.43 -0.10 18.42
C LEU A 124 11.71 -1.12 19.54
N ASP A 125 10.69 -1.51 20.29
CA ASP A 125 10.81 -2.49 21.38
C ASP A 125 10.89 -3.93 20.82
N GLU A 126 12.06 -4.57 20.94
CA GLU A 126 12.32 -5.92 20.40
C GLU A 126 11.43 -7.02 21.01
N GLU A 127 11.12 -6.95 22.31
CA GLU A 127 10.24 -7.92 22.96
C GLU A 127 8.82 -7.80 22.40
N LYS A 128 8.34 -6.57 22.19
CA LYS A 128 7.03 -6.32 21.58
C LYS A 128 7.00 -6.69 20.09
N GLN A 129 8.11 -6.53 19.38
CA GLN A 129 8.25 -7.02 18.00
C GLN A 129 8.08 -8.53 17.94
N GLN A 130 8.78 -9.25 18.82
CA GLN A 130 8.70 -10.71 18.90
C GLN A 130 7.30 -11.17 19.31
N GLU A 131 6.72 -10.56 20.35
CA GLU A 131 5.35 -10.84 20.81
C GLU A 131 4.33 -10.63 19.67
N PHE A 132 4.50 -9.58 18.85
CA PHE A 132 3.66 -9.37 17.67
C PHE A 132 3.81 -10.50 16.65
N LEU A 133 5.04 -10.84 16.25
CA LEU A 133 5.31 -11.81 15.20
C LEU A 133 4.87 -13.24 15.56
N GLU A 134 4.87 -13.59 16.85
CA GLU A 134 4.40 -14.89 17.35
C GLU A 134 2.88 -15.04 17.36
N ASN A 135 2.17 -13.91 17.48
CA ASN A 135 0.73 -13.87 17.72
C ASN A 135 -0.09 -13.36 16.53
N VAL A 136 0.54 -12.61 15.63
CA VAL A 136 -0.10 -12.05 14.43
C VAL A 136 0.50 -12.73 13.20
N PRO A 137 -0.25 -13.63 12.54
CA PRO A 137 0.26 -14.33 11.37
C PRO A 137 0.42 -13.36 10.19
N PHE A 138 1.37 -13.68 9.31
CA PHE A 138 1.50 -12.97 8.05
C PHE A 138 0.23 -13.20 7.20
N PRO A 139 -0.41 -12.14 6.68
CA PRO A 139 -1.64 -12.28 5.91
C PRO A 139 -1.46 -13.19 4.68
N PRO A 140 -2.50 -13.94 4.30
CA PRO A 140 -2.49 -14.77 3.10
C PRO A 140 -2.31 -13.90 1.87
N LEU A 141 -1.51 -14.39 0.93
CA LEU A 141 -1.21 -13.73 -0.33
C LEU A 141 -2.04 -14.33 -1.46
N SER A 142 -2.43 -13.50 -2.41
CA SER A 142 -2.87 -13.96 -3.73
C SER A 142 -1.71 -14.60 -4.51
N SER A 143 -2.00 -15.40 -5.53
CA SER A 143 -0.96 -15.99 -6.39
C SER A 143 -0.08 -14.92 -7.04
N ALA A 144 -0.66 -13.79 -7.44
CA ALA A 144 0.09 -12.65 -7.99
C ALA A 144 1.09 -12.09 -6.96
N GLN A 145 0.64 -11.85 -5.72
CA GLN A 145 1.50 -11.35 -4.64
C GLN A 145 2.61 -12.33 -4.28
N ILE A 146 2.33 -13.64 -4.27
CA ILE A 146 3.37 -14.68 -4.10
C ILE A 146 4.41 -14.56 -5.22
N GLY A 147 3.97 -14.39 -6.47
CA GLY A 147 4.86 -14.17 -7.61
C GLY A 147 5.73 -12.92 -7.46
N TYR A 148 5.15 -11.80 -7.02
CA TYR A 148 5.89 -10.56 -6.79
C TYR A 148 6.96 -10.72 -5.71
N LEU A 149 6.59 -11.27 -4.54
CA LEU A 149 7.56 -11.46 -3.46
C LEU A 149 8.67 -12.45 -3.85
N THR A 150 8.32 -13.52 -4.57
CA THR A 150 9.31 -14.48 -5.10
C THR A 150 10.29 -13.81 -6.05
N ALA A 151 9.80 -12.95 -6.96
CA ALA A 151 10.65 -12.19 -7.89
C ALA A 151 11.52 -11.15 -7.17
N ILE A 152 11.03 -10.54 -6.09
CA ILE A 152 11.82 -9.63 -5.23
C ILE A 152 12.95 -10.39 -4.54
N GLU A 153 12.69 -11.59 -4.03
CA GLU A 153 13.68 -12.36 -3.28
C GLU A 153 14.70 -13.07 -4.16
N ASN A 154 14.27 -13.61 -5.31
CA ASN A 154 15.04 -14.58 -6.11
C ASN A 154 15.09 -14.28 -7.62
N GLY A 155 14.38 -13.25 -8.09
CA GLY A 155 14.34 -12.90 -9.51
C GLY A 155 15.60 -12.17 -10.00
N ASN A 156 15.74 -12.04 -11.31
CA ASN A 156 16.76 -11.18 -11.91
C ASN A 156 16.40 -9.68 -11.73
N GLU A 157 17.33 -8.78 -12.10
CA GLU A 157 17.12 -7.32 -11.94
C GLU A 157 15.80 -6.82 -12.55
N ALA A 158 15.44 -7.28 -13.76
CA ALA A 158 14.23 -6.82 -14.45
C ALA A 158 12.95 -7.33 -13.77
N GLU A 159 12.94 -8.61 -13.36
CA GLU A 159 11.84 -9.22 -12.62
C GLU A 159 11.64 -8.54 -11.26
N CYS A 160 12.73 -8.28 -10.54
CA CYS A 160 12.73 -7.60 -9.25
C CYS A 160 12.17 -6.17 -9.38
N ILE A 161 12.65 -5.39 -10.36
CA ILE A 161 12.14 -4.03 -10.62
C ILE A 161 10.65 -4.05 -10.96
N SER A 162 10.21 -4.99 -11.81
CA SER A 162 8.81 -5.13 -12.19
C SER A 162 7.93 -5.42 -10.97
N ALA A 163 8.36 -6.38 -10.15
CA ALA A 163 7.66 -6.76 -8.93
C ALA A 163 7.60 -5.62 -7.90
N LEU A 164 8.71 -4.90 -7.66
CA LEU A 164 8.73 -3.73 -6.77
C LEU A 164 7.76 -2.64 -7.23
N LYS A 165 7.67 -2.37 -8.54
CA LYS A 165 6.69 -1.42 -9.09
C LYS A 165 5.25 -1.86 -8.84
N LYS A 166 4.94 -3.15 -8.94
CA LYS A 166 3.62 -3.71 -8.61
C LYS A 166 3.29 -3.52 -7.13
N VAL A 167 4.19 -3.91 -6.24
CA VAL A 167 4.05 -3.73 -4.78
C VAL A 167 3.88 -2.25 -4.42
N ASN A 168 4.70 -1.36 -4.99
CA ASN A 168 4.57 0.08 -4.80
C ASN A 168 3.22 0.63 -5.31
N SER A 169 2.70 0.11 -6.42
CA SER A 169 1.37 0.48 -6.91
C SER A 169 0.26 0.06 -5.95
N GLU A 170 0.33 -1.15 -5.39
CA GLU A 170 -0.58 -1.58 -4.33
C GLU A 170 -0.46 -0.70 -3.08
N ALA A 171 0.76 -0.34 -2.69
CA ALA A 171 1.01 0.50 -1.52
C ALA A 171 0.40 1.90 -1.65
N ARG A 172 0.36 2.46 -2.86
CA ARG A 172 -0.24 3.79 -3.13
C ARG A 172 -1.77 3.80 -3.08
N THR A 173 -2.42 2.66 -3.30
CA THR A 173 -3.88 2.59 -3.47
C THR A 173 -4.61 2.07 -2.23
N LYS A 174 -3.99 1.15 -1.49
CA LYS A 174 -4.55 0.59 -0.27
C LYS A 174 -4.10 1.42 0.94
N VAL A 175 -4.86 1.35 2.03
CA VAL A 175 -4.49 1.90 3.36
C VAL A 175 -4.34 0.77 4.37
N ARG A 176 -3.84 1.08 5.57
CA ARG A 176 -3.62 0.10 6.64
C ARG A 176 -4.85 -0.80 6.87
N ASN A 177 -4.62 -2.11 6.82
CA ASN A 177 -5.63 -3.13 7.08
C ASN A 177 -4.92 -4.40 7.55
N TYR A 178 -5.39 -5.01 8.64
CA TYR A 178 -4.81 -6.25 9.19
C TYR A 178 -4.78 -7.42 8.23
N LYS A 179 -5.67 -7.43 7.22
CA LYS A 179 -5.71 -8.46 6.18
C LYS A 179 -4.75 -8.17 5.02
N ASN A 180 -4.10 -7.02 5.00
CA ASN A 180 -3.19 -6.60 3.94
C ASN A 180 -1.74 -6.86 4.35
N TYR A 181 -1.00 -7.62 3.54
CA TYR A 181 0.40 -7.95 3.77
C TYR A 181 1.32 -6.72 3.89
N LEU A 182 0.96 -5.62 3.24
CA LEU A 182 1.69 -4.35 3.30
C LEU A 182 1.65 -3.69 4.69
N SER A 183 0.68 -4.07 5.53
CA SER A 183 0.56 -3.60 6.91
C SER A 183 1.30 -4.48 7.93
N HIS A 184 2.02 -5.50 7.48
CA HIS A 184 2.69 -6.47 8.34
C HIS A 184 4.22 -6.29 8.31
N PRO A 185 4.95 -6.22 9.45
CA PRO A 185 6.39 -5.96 9.51
C PRO A 185 7.29 -6.90 8.68
N LYS A 186 6.79 -8.11 8.38
CA LYS A 186 7.47 -9.07 7.50
C LYS A 186 7.74 -8.54 6.09
N ILE A 187 6.88 -7.67 5.52
CA ILE A 187 7.15 -7.09 4.19
C ILE A 187 8.39 -6.19 4.23
N ILE A 188 8.57 -5.45 5.32
CA ILE A 188 9.74 -4.58 5.53
C ILE A 188 11.00 -5.44 5.64
N THR A 189 10.95 -6.55 6.37
CA THR A 189 12.06 -7.52 6.45
C THR A 189 12.44 -8.08 5.08
N ILE A 190 11.48 -8.42 4.21
CA ILE A 190 11.77 -8.88 2.84
C ILE A 190 12.53 -7.80 2.05
N LEU A 191 12.09 -6.54 2.15
CA LEU A 191 12.73 -5.42 1.46
C LEU A 191 14.13 -5.12 2.00
N PHE A 192 14.36 -5.26 3.31
CA PHE A 192 15.69 -5.11 3.91
C PHE A 192 16.63 -6.22 3.47
N ASN A 193 16.18 -7.48 3.49
CA ASN A 193 16.97 -8.60 2.99
C ASN A 193 17.39 -8.39 1.52
N LEU A 194 16.56 -7.73 0.70
CA LEU A 194 16.95 -7.35 -0.66
C LEU A 194 18.00 -6.24 -0.67
N LEU A 195 17.91 -5.21 0.19
CA LEU A 195 18.94 -4.17 0.30
C LEU A 195 20.29 -4.73 0.78
N ASP A 196 20.28 -5.65 1.75
CA ASP A 196 21.48 -6.28 2.32
C ASP A 196 22.23 -7.15 1.31
N LYS A 197 21.55 -7.64 0.27
CA LYS A 197 22.18 -8.28 -0.89
C LYS A 197 22.95 -7.29 -1.78
N ASN A 198 22.97 -6.01 -1.43
CA ASN A 198 23.63 -4.92 -2.17
C ASN A 198 23.26 -4.90 -3.66
N PRO A 199 21.96 -4.76 -3.98
CA PRO A 199 21.49 -4.86 -5.35
C PRO A 199 21.89 -3.60 -6.13
N SER A 200 21.68 -3.59 -7.45
CA SER A 200 22.01 -2.44 -8.28
C SER A 200 21.27 -1.17 -7.82
N GLU A 201 21.83 0.01 -8.10
CA GLU A 201 21.22 1.29 -7.73
C GLU A 201 19.78 1.44 -8.30
N LYS A 202 19.46 0.78 -9.43
CA LYS A 202 18.10 0.79 -9.98
C LYS A 202 17.13 0.05 -9.07
N VAL A 203 17.49 -1.14 -8.62
CA VAL A 203 16.69 -1.94 -7.68
C VAL A 203 16.56 -1.21 -6.35
N GLN A 204 17.66 -0.68 -5.80
CA GLN A 204 17.64 0.08 -4.55
C GLN A 204 16.64 1.24 -4.62
N LYS A 205 16.65 2.00 -5.72
CA LYS A 205 15.71 3.11 -5.93
C LYS A 205 14.24 2.65 -5.84
N GLU A 206 13.90 1.54 -6.48
CA GLU A 206 12.54 0.99 -6.45
C GLU A 206 12.18 0.43 -5.07
N VAL A 207 13.13 -0.16 -4.33
CA VAL A 207 12.92 -0.55 -2.93
C VAL A 207 12.58 0.67 -2.09
N PHE A 208 13.33 1.77 -2.21
CA PHE A 208 13.08 2.98 -1.44
C PHE A 208 11.77 3.69 -1.79
N TYR A 209 11.36 3.69 -3.07
CA TYR A 209 10.00 4.14 -3.44
C TYR A 209 8.92 3.27 -2.78
N THR A 210 9.14 1.96 -2.76
CA THR A 210 8.20 1.01 -2.15
C THR A 210 8.11 1.22 -0.64
N LEU A 211 9.25 1.34 0.06
CA LEU A 211 9.31 1.63 1.49
C LEU A 211 8.63 2.96 1.81
N PHE A 212 8.89 4.03 1.05
CA PHE A 212 8.22 5.31 1.22
C PHE A 212 6.69 5.19 1.15
N SER A 213 6.16 4.51 0.13
CA SER A 213 4.71 4.33 -0.03
C SER A 213 4.10 3.47 1.07
N ILE A 214 4.80 2.42 1.51
CA ILE A 214 4.36 1.58 2.64
C ILE A 214 4.34 2.41 3.93
N SER A 215 5.40 3.16 4.23
CA SER A 215 5.48 3.99 5.43
C SER A 215 4.40 5.06 5.48
N GLY A 216 4.05 5.68 4.35
CA GLY A 216 3.05 6.75 4.32
C GLY A 216 1.59 6.27 4.39
N ARG A 217 1.29 4.99 4.12
CA ARG A 217 -0.10 4.52 3.95
C ARG A 217 -0.47 3.25 4.71
N HIS A 218 0.51 2.44 5.09
CA HIS A 218 0.29 1.11 5.67
C HIS A 218 0.96 0.95 7.01
N LEU A 219 2.28 1.11 7.04
CA LEU A 219 3.10 0.80 8.20
C LEU A 219 4.33 1.71 8.25
N PRO A 220 4.32 2.77 9.06
CA PRO A 220 5.48 3.62 9.33
C PRO A 220 6.47 2.92 10.28
N ASP A 221 7.05 1.80 9.82
CA ASP A 221 8.02 1.00 10.56
C ASP A 221 9.32 1.78 10.79
N LEU A 222 9.65 2.06 12.06
CA LEU A 222 10.84 2.80 12.45
C LEU A 222 12.14 2.08 12.10
N ARG A 223 12.12 0.77 11.82
CA ARG A 223 13.33 0.07 11.38
C ARG A 223 13.83 0.61 10.03
N CYS A 224 12.94 1.23 9.23
CA CYS A 224 13.30 1.91 7.97
C CYS A 224 14.19 3.14 8.17
N ARG A 225 14.23 3.70 9.38
CA ARG A 225 14.86 4.99 9.69
C ARG A 225 16.33 5.05 9.28
N ASN A 226 17.11 4.04 9.63
CA ASN A 226 18.56 4.05 9.36
C ASN A 226 18.82 3.99 7.85
N HIS A 227 18.09 3.15 7.12
CA HIS A 227 18.19 3.10 5.66
C HIS A 227 17.81 4.45 5.01
N PHE A 228 16.82 5.18 5.53
CA PHE A 228 16.52 6.52 5.02
C PHE A 228 17.58 7.56 5.39
N TYR A 229 18.24 7.45 6.54
CA TYR A 229 19.37 8.33 6.87
C TYR A 229 20.55 8.12 5.93
N ASP A 230 20.86 6.87 5.57
CA ASP A 230 21.94 6.57 4.63
C ASP A 230 21.72 7.26 3.27
N LEU A 231 20.47 7.47 2.88
CA LEU A 231 20.13 8.18 1.66
C LEU A 231 20.42 9.67 1.72
N LEU A 232 20.42 10.31 2.89
CA LEU A 232 20.58 11.75 3.02
C LEU A 232 21.97 12.24 2.55
N SER A 233 22.98 11.39 2.62
CA SER A 233 24.35 11.69 2.15
C SER A 233 24.62 11.20 0.72
N HIS A 234 23.64 10.58 0.06
CA HIS A 234 23.86 9.95 -1.23
C HIS A 234 24.21 10.96 -2.34
N LYS A 235 25.15 10.59 -3.24
CA LYS A 235 25.64 11.48 -4.33
C LYS A 235 24.53 11.99 -5.26
N LYS A 236 23.52 11.15 -5.53
CA LYS A 236 22.37 11.46 -6.41
C LYS A 236 21.23 12.10 -5.63
N ALA A 237 20.71 13.22 -6.15
CA ALA A 237 19.62 13.98 -5.53
C ALA A 237 18.35 13.17 -5.32
N ASP A 238 18.00 12.28 -6.26
CA ASP A 238 16.81 11.42 -6.15
C ASP A 238 16.79 10.57 -4.88
N PHE A 239 17.94 10.04 -4.47
CA PHE A 239 18.05 9.25 -3.24
C PHE A 239 17.93 10.14 -2.01
N ARG A 240 18.64 11.28 -1.96
CA ARG A 240 18.49 12.24 -0.85
C ARG A 240 17.03 12.68 -0.69
N ARG A 241 16.35 12.94 -1.81
CA ARG A 241 14.91 13.26 -1.84
C ARG A 241 14.07 12.13 -1.22
N LEU A 242 14.34 10.88 -1.58
CA LEU A 242 13.66 9.71 -1.02
C LEU A 242 13.95 9.52 0.48
N GLY A 243 15.17 9.80 0.94
CA GLY A 243 15.52 9.79 2.36
C GLY A 243 14.66 10.77 3.16
N VAL A 244 14.57 12.02 2.71
CA VAL A 244 13.75 13.06 3.36
C VAL A 244 12.26 12.68 3.37
N LEU A 245 11.73 12.22 2.23
CA LEU A 245 10.33 11.79 2.11
C LEU A 245 10.01 10.59 3.01
N GLY A 246 10.90 9.60 3.06
CA GLY A 246 10.76 8.42 3.91
C GLY A 246 10.74 8.79 5.39
N LEU A 247 11.69 9.62 5.84
CA LEU A 247 11.74 10.10 7.23
C LEU A 247 10.48 10.87 7.61
N GLY A 248 9.95 11.72 6.72
CA GLY A 248 8.73 12.49 6.98
C GLY A 248 7.49 11.64 7.29
N ASN A 249 7.49 10.35 6.92
CA ASN A 249 6.42 9.40 7.22
C ASN A 249 6.65 8.61 8.52
N LEU A 250 7.81 8.73 9.16
CA LEU A 250 8.13 8.02 10.39
C LEU A 250 7.81 8.85 11.63
N TYR A 251 7.48 8.18 12.73
CA TYR A 251 7.11 8.85 13.98
C TYR A 251 8.30 9.53 14.68
N ASP A 252 9.47 8.90 14.64
CA ASP A 252 10.66 9.31 15.37
C ASP A 252 11.90 9.33 14.47
N TYR A 253 12.37 10.54 14.16
CA TYR A 253 13.63 10.79 13.46
C TYR A 253 14.25 12.12 13.91
N ASP A 254 15.53 12.27 13.64
CA ASP A 254 16.34 13.43 13.93
C ASP A 254 16.07 14.53 12.89
N LEU A 255 15.33 15.54 13.31
CA LEU A 255 14.98 16.67 12.48
C LEU A 255 16.21 17.49 12.06
N GLN A 256 17.31 17.48 12.82
CA GLN A 256 18.52 18.21 12.46
C GLN A 256 19.16 17.64 11.20
N LYS A 257 19.20 16.30 11.07
CA LYS A 257 19.67 15.64 9.84
C LYS A 257 18.85 16.05 8.62
N VAL A 258 17.55 16.30 8.77
CA VAL A 258 16.72 16.81 7.67
C VAL A 258 17.00 18.29 7.38
N LYS A 259 17.18 19.11 8.42
CA LYS A 259 17.48 20.55 8.29
C LYS A 259 18.81 20.82 7.61
N GLU A 260 19.81 19.95 7.77
CA GLU A 260 21.09 20.05 7.07
C GLU A 260 20.93 20.09 5.53
N LEU A 261 19.86 19.50 4.99
CA LEU A 261 19.54 19.52 3.56
C LEU A 261 18.72 20.74 3.12
N ALA A 262 18.44 21.70 4.01
CA ALA A 262 17.68 22.92 3.64
C ALA A 262 18.36 23.73 2.53
N ASN A 263 19.70 23.64 2.45
CA ASN A 263 20.52 24.28 1.44
C ASN A 263 21.10 23.28 0.41
N ASP A 264 20.46 22.11 0.23
CA ASP A 264 20.91 21.11 -0.74
C ASP A 264 21.02 21.73 -2.14
N LYS A 265 22.04 21.31 -2.92
CA LYS A 265 22.24 21.79 -4.30
C LYS A 265 21.04 21.56 -5.23
N SER A 266 20.24 20.53 -4.98
CA SER A 266 19.04 20.21 -5.74
C SER A 266 17.82 20.92 -5.18
N GLU A 267 17.15 21.71 -6.03
CA GLU A 267 15.89 22.36 -5.66
C GLU A 267 14.81 21.35 -5.24
N ALA A 268 14.71 20.22 -5.94
CA ALA A 268 13.75 19.16 -5.60
C ALA A 268 13.98 18.58 -4.20
N VAL A 269 15.24 18.53 -3.73
CA VAL A 269 15.56 18.11 -2.36
C VAL A 269 15.15 19.20 -1.36
N ARG A 270 15.48 20.47 -1.63
CA ARG A 270 15.09 21.59 -0.75
C ARG A 270 13.57 21.70 -0.58
N GLN A 271 12.80 21.46 -1.65
CA GLN A 271 11.33 21.47 -1.61
C GLN A 271 10.77 20.38 -0.68
N VAL A 272 11.27 19.14 -0.76
CA VAL A 272 10.80 18.07 0.14
C VAL A 272 11.28 18.27 1.57
N VAL A 273 12.43 18.90 1.80
CA VAL A 273 12.87 19.31 3.15
C VAL A 273 11.87 20.29 3.74
N ALA A 274 11.51 21.36 3.03
CA ALA A 274 10.53 22.33 3.50
C ALA A 274 9.17 21.66 3.82
N GLN A 275 8.71 20.73 2.97
CA GLN A 275 7.50 19.96 3.23
C GLN A 275 7.62 19.09 4.49
N CYS A 276 8.73 18.36 4.65
CA CYS A 276 8.98 17.50 5.81
C CYS A 276 9.02 18.32 7.11
N LEU A 277 9.67 19.49 7.13
CA LEU A 277 9.73 20.36 8.31
C LEU A 277 8.35 20.90 8.73
N ASN A 278 7.46 21.12 7.76
CA ASN A 278 6.12 21.65 8.00
C ASN A 278 5.09 20.57 8.34
N PHE A 279 5.15 19.43 7.65
CA PHE A 279 4.07 18.43 7.62
C PHE A 279 4.51 17.02 8.00
N GLY A 280 5.81 16.77 8.19
CA GLY A 280 6.30 15.47 8.63
C GLY A 280 5.69 15.06 9.96
N ILE A 281 5.42 13.76 10.10
CA ILE A 281 5.08 13.15 11.37
C ILE A 281 6.28 13.35 12.29
N ARG A 282 6.07 13.76 13.54
CA ARG A 282 7.18 13.97 14.48
C ARG A 282 6.69 13.81 15.90
N LYS A 283 7.50 13.16 16.72
CA LYS A 283 7.35 13.11 18.17
C LYS A 283 7.32 14.53 18.76
N ASN A 284 6.44 14.78 19.74
CA ASN A 284 6.33 16.02 20.51
C ASN A 284 5.77 17.24 19.73
N ARG A 285 5.03 17.05 18.64
CA ARG A 285 4.09 18.08 18.16
C ARG A 285 2.87 18.02 19.10
N SER A 286 2.27 19.17 19.44
CA SER A 286 1.07 19.24 20.30
C SER A 286 -0.08 18.32 19.84
N GLU A 287 -0.06 17.97 18.56
CA GLU A 287 -0.91 17.00 17.89
C GLU A 287 -0.01 16.00 17.14
N ASP A 288 0.58 15.07 17.88
CA ASP A 288 1.21 13.87 17.31
C ASP A 288 0.12 12.94 16.73
N VAL A 289 -0.49 13.39 15.64
CA VAL A 289 -1.64 12.74 15.01
C VAL A 289 -1.12 11.85 13.90
N PHE A 290 -1.23 10.53 14.10
CA PHE A 290 -1.22 9.64 12.96
C PHE A 290 -2.49 9.90 12.16
N ALA A 291 -2.45 9.69 10.86
CA ALA A 291 -3.69 9.79 10.10
C ALA A 291 -4.75 8.85 10.70
N PRO A 292 -6.01 9.28 10.88
CA PRO A 292 -7.03 8.50 11.60
C PRO A 292 -7.29 7.11 11.01
N TRP A 293 -6.99 6.93 9.72
CA TRP A 293 -7.09 5.63 9.03
C TRP A 293 -5.94 4.65 9.34
N MET A 294 -4.83 5.11 9.94
CA MET A 294 -3.73 4.24 10.35
C MET A 294 -3.91 3.76 11.79
N PHE A 295 -3.96 4.69 12.75
CA PHE A 295 -4.01 4.37 14.17
C PHE A 295 -5.04 5.24 14.89
N SER A 296 -5.67 4.66 15.92
CA SER A 296 -6.59 5.40 16.78
C SER A 296 -5.83 6.41 17.62
N ASP A 297 -6.21 7.69 17.54
CA ASP A 297 -5.64 8.77 18.36
C ASP A 297 -5.74 8.47 19.86
N ALA A 298 -6.86 7.89 20.30
CA ALA A 298 -7.07 7.55 21.70
C ALA A 298 -6.05 6.51 22.17
N LEU A 299 -5.77 5.50 21.33
CA LEU A 299 -4.79 4.47 21.66
C LEU A 299 -3.36 5.04 21.65
N VAL A 300 -3.03 5.84 20.64
CA VAL A 300 -1.71 6.49 20.53
C VAL A 300 -1.45 7.38 21.74
N LYS A 301 -2.44 8.16 22.18
CA LYS A 301 -2.34 8.99 23.40
C LYS A 301 -2.18 8.14 24.66
N LYS A 302 -2.94 7.05 24.78
CA LYS A 302 -2.84 6.12 25.93
C LYS A 302 -1.42 5.54 26.06
N LEU A 303 -0.80 5.12 24.96
CA LEU A 303 0.52 4.47 24.97
C LEU A 303 1.70 5.42 25.21
N LYS A 304 1.47 6.74 25.26
CA LYS A 304 2.51 7.73 25.57
C LYS A 304 2.65 8.03 27.05
N ASN A 305 1.56 7.86 27.79
CA ASN A 305 1.45 8.17 29.22
C ASN A 305 1.71 6.90 30.04
#